data_AF-A0A2R6N5H3-F1
#
_entry.id   AF-A0A2R6N5H3-F1
#
_cell.length_a   1.000
_cell.length_b   1.000
_cell.length_c   1.000
_cell.angle_alpha   90.00
_cell.angle_beta   90.00
_cell.angle_gamma   90.00
#
_symmetry.space_group_name_H-M   'P 1'
#
loop_
_entity.id
_entity.type
_entity.pdbx_description
1 polymer ?
#
loop_
_entity_poly.entity_id
_entity_poly.type
_entity_poly.pdbx_seq_one_letter_code
_entity_poly.pdbx_strand_id
1 'polypeptide(L)'
;MPGARADGGAGVGGLDQQLFTDGELDDRVQRLLARLPADAQVVLCSPLLDNWPVTLGGALWMRAYPLVVVSPDVVDADTPGQRVAAVARRSRLRALDRMGAGTIDWGTDTPIDSAVRRSLPHLLWNR
;
A
#
# COMPACT_ATOMS: atom_id res chain seq x y z
N MET A 1 -34.48 15.04 -35.40
CA MET A 1 -33.63 15.56 -34.30
C MET A 1 -34.44 16.55 -33.50
N PRO A 2 -34.34 16.68 -32.16
CA PRO A 2 -33.36 16.14 -31.18
C PRO A 2 -34.04 15.26 -30.09
N GLY A 3 -33.39 14.59 -29.15
CA GLY A 3 -31.98 14.54 -28.75
C GLY A 3 -31.81 13.43 -27.70
N ALA A 4 -30.65 12.78 -27.75
CA ALA A 4 -30.23 11.74 -26.83
C ALA A 4 -30.05 12.28 -25.41
N ARG A 5 -30.41 11.46 -24.41
CA ARG A 5 -29.80 11.51 -23.08
C ARG A 5 -29.05 10.21 -22.88
N ALA A 6 -27.73 10.30 -22.91
CA ALA A 6 -26.84 9.28 -22.41
C ALA A 6 -26.66 9.55 -20.91
N ASP A 7 -27.24 8.71 -20.06
CA ASP A 7 -26.88 8.66 -18.65
C ASP A 7 -25.58 7.84 -18.54
N GLY A 8 -24.47 8.54 -18.76
CA GLY A 8 -23.14 8.03 -18.46
C GLY A 8 -23.00 7.93 -16.94
N GLY A 9 -23.08 6.72 -16.42
CA GLY A 9 -22.69 6.42 -15.04
C GLY A 9 -21.24 6.82 -14.84
N ALA A 10 -21.04 7.92 -14.09
CA ALA A 10 -19.73 8.41 -13.70
C ALA A 10 -19.01 7.31 -12.91
N GLY A 11 -17.95 6.76 -13.51
CA GLY A 11 -17.09 5.77 -12.90
C GLY A 11 -16.50 6.33 -11.61
N VAL A 12 -16.80 5.66 -10.51
CA VAL A 12 -16.22 5.90 -9.17
C VAL A 12 -14.72 5.55 -9.09
N GLY A 13 -14.05 5.30 -10.23
CA GLY A 13 -12.63 4.96 -10.33
C GLY A 13 -11.72 6.07 -10.85
N GLY A 14 -12.25 7.25 -11.20
CA GLY A 14 -11.46 8.32 -11.83
C GLY A 14 -10.62 9.18 -10.87
N LEU A 15 -11.04 9.29 -9.60
CA LEU A 15 -10.40 10.20 -8.65
C LEU A 15 -9.05 9.69 -8.12
N ASP A 16 -8.88 8.36 -8.05
CA ASP A 16 -7.64 7.73 -7.61
C ASP A 16 -6.59 7.68 -8.74
N GLN A 17 -7.04 7.55 -10.00
CA GLN A 17 -6.17 7.42 -11.18
C GLN A 17 -5.51 8.76 -11.60
N GLN A 18 -6.11 9.91 -11.24
CA GLN A 18 -5.64 11.23 -11.67
C GLN A 18 -4.59 11.88 -10.75
N LEU A 19 -4.39 11.37 -9.52
CA LEU A 19 -3.47 11.99 -8.56
C LEU A 19 -2.02 11.53 -8.71
N PHE A 20 -1.79 10.40 -9.37
CA PHE A 20 -0.47 9.97 -9.81
C PHE A 20 -0.61 9.20 -11.13
N THR A 21 -0.17 9.77 -12.25
CA THR A 21 -0.12 9.04 -13.52
C THR A 21 0.79 7.81 -13.34
N ASP A 22 0.39 6.64 -13.87
CA ASP A 22 1.13 5.38 -13.75
C ASP A 22 2.62 5.52 -14.13
N GLY A 23 2.93 6.38 -15.11
CA GLY A 23 4.32 6.69 -15.50
C GLY A 23 5.12 7.46 -14.45
N GLU A 24 4.52 8.41 -13.74
CA GLU A 24 5.23 9.16 -12.68
C GLU A 24 5.49 8.27 -11.45
N LEU A 25 4.58 7.35 -11.16
CA LEU A 25 4.74 6.33 -10.12
C LEU A 25 5.92 5.41 -10.43
N ASP A 26 6.02 4.92 -11.66
CA ASP A 26 7.10 4.04 -12.11
C ASP A 26 8.46 4.76 -12.02
N ASP A 27 8.54 6.01 -12.49
CA ASP A 27 9.75 6.84 -12.39
C ASP A 27 10.25 7.01 -10.94
N ARG A 28 9.34 7.24 -9.98
CA ARG A 28 9.69 7.35 -8.56
C ARG A 28 10.21 6.02 -8.01
N VAL A 29 9.59 4.91 -8.39
CA VAL A 29 10.03 3.56 -7.99
C VAL A 29 11.42 3.24 -8.56
N GLN A 30 11.66 3.50 -9.84
CA GLN A 30 12.97 3.24 -10.46
C GLN A 30 14.09 4.06 -9.81
N ARG A 31 13.85 5.34 -9.51
CA ARG A 31 14.83 6.18 -8.81
C ARG A 31 15.15 5.67 -7.40
N LEU A 32 14.18 5.10 -6.69
CA LEU A 32 14.44 4.50 -5.39
C LEU A 32 15.27 3.22 -5.53
N LEU A 33 14.88 2.32 -6.44
CA LEU A 33 15.58 1.05 -6.67
C LEU A 33 17.04 1.25 -7.11
N ALA A 34 17.32 2.28 -7.91
CA ALA A 34 18.68 2.62 -8.35
C ALA A 34 19.63 3.01 -7.20
N ARG A 35 19.09 3.33 -6.01
CA ARG A 35 19.86 3.75 -4.84
C ARG A 35 20.02 2.63 -3.80
N LEU A 36 19.31 1.52 -3.96
CA LEU A 36 19.40 0.40 -3.03
C LEU A 36 20.64 -0.44 -3.33
N PRO A 37 21.46 -0.79 -2.32
CA PRO A 37 22.50 -1.79 -2.47
C PRO A 37 21.89 -3.17 -2.73
N ALA A 38 22.67 -4.08 -3.33
CA ALA A 38 22.18 -5.40 -3.74
C ALA A 38 21.69 -6.29 -2.59
N ASP A 39 22.10 -6.02 -1.36
CA ASP A 39 21.74 -6.73 -0.13
C ASP A 39 20.77 -5.93 0.76
N ALA A 40 20.10 -4.91 0.21
CA ALA A 40 19.18 -4.08 0.96
C ALA A 40 18.01 -4.89 1.56
N GLN A 41 17.69 -4.63 2.83
CA GLN A 41 16.40 -4.94 3.41
C GLN A 41 15.57 -3.66 3.51
N VAL A 42 14.33 -3.68 3.02
CA VAL A 42 13.47 -2.50 2.98
C VAL A 42 12.40 -2.59 4.06
N VAL A 43 12.29 -1.52 4.85
CA VAL A 43 11.17 -1.29 5.75
C VAL A 43 10.37 -0.11 5.21
N LEU A 44 9.11 -0.35 4.84
CA LEU A 44 8.21 0.66 4.33
C LEU A 44 7.17 1.02 5.38
N CYS A 45 7.21 2.25 5.87
CA CYS A 45 6.15 2.79 6.73
C CYS A 45 5.13 3.54 5.88
N SER A 46 3.90 3.05 5.77
CA SER A 46 2.85 3.68 4.95
C SER A 46 1.44 3.35 5.45
N PRO A 47 0.52 4.33 5.52
CA PRO A 47 -0.89 4.07 5.87
C PRO A 47 -1.66 3.33 4.76
N LEU A 48 -1.06 3.13 3.58
CA LEU A 48 -1.66 2.42 2.44
C LEU A 48 -2.97 3.03 1.92
N LEU A 49 -3.03 4.37 1.89
CA LEU A 49 -4.19 5.11 1.39
C LEU A 49 -4.22 5.22 -0.14
N ASP A 50 -3.09 5.00 -0.80
CA ASP A 50 -2.94 4.94 -2.26
C ASP A 50 -2.26 3.62 -2.70
N ASN A 51 -2.08 3.43 -4.01
CA ASN A 51 -1.52 2.21 -4.58
C ASN A 51 0.01 2.20 -4.69
N TRP A 52 0.72 3.31 -4.45
CA TRP A 52 2.17 3.39 -4.63
C TRP A 52 2.95 2.35 -3.80
N PRO A 53 2.61 2.08 -2.53
CA PRO A 53 3.24 1.02 -1.73
C PRO A 53 3.16 -0.36 -2.36
N VAL A 54 2.05 -0.68 -3.03
CA VAL A 54 1.84 -1.97 -3.70
C VAL A 54 2.71 -2.05 -4.96
N THR A 55 2.77 -0.97 -5.75
CA THR A 55 3.65 -0.87 -6.92
C THR A 55 5.12 -1.03 -6.53
N LEU A 56 5.56 -0.34 -5.47
CA LEU A 56 6.91 -0.50 -4.94
C LEU A 56 7.16 -1.93 -4.45
N GLY A 57 6.20 -2.53 -3.73
CA GLY A 57 6.30 -3.90 -3.23
C GLY A 57 6.52 -4.92 -4.35
N GLY A 58 5.78 -4.80 -5.46
CA GLY A 58 5.98 -5.64 -6.64
C GLY A 58 7.38 -5.47 -7.24
N ALA A 59 7.85 -4.23 -7.38
CA ALA A 59 9.17 -3.96 -7.95
C ALA A 59 10.34 -4.44 -7.07
N LEU A 60 10.18 -4.37 -5.73
CA LEU A 60 11.13 -4.92 -4.77
C LEU A 60 11.14 -6.46 -4.81
N TRP A 61 9.95 -7.08 -4.88
CA TRP A 61 9.80 -8.53 -4.98
C TRP A 61 10.51 -9.09 -6.23
N MET A 62 10.35 -8.43 -7.37
CA MET A 62 11.05 -8.82 -8.62
C MET A 62 12.58 -8.77 -8.51
N ARG A 63 13.11 -7.93 -7.61
CA ARG A 63 14.55 -7.81 -7.33
C ARG A 63 15.00 -8.63 -6.12
N ALA A 64 14.11 -9.45 -5.56
CA ALA A 64 14.34 -10.28 -4.37
C ALA A 64 14.78 -9.48 -3.13
N TYR A 65 14.39 -8.20 -3.02
CA TYR A 65 14.62 -7.43 -1.81
C TYR A 65 13.61 -7.82 -0.73
N PRO A 66 14.05 -8.24 0.47
CA PRO A 66 13.14 -8.49 1.59
C PRO A 66 12.41 -7.20 1.99
N LEU A 67 11.09 -7.27 2.07
CA LEU A 67 10.23 -6.13 2.41
C LEU A 67 9.44 -6.40 3.70
N VAL A 68 9.49 -5.44 4.62
CA VAL A 68 8.56 -5.35 5.75
C VAL A 68 7.75 -4.08 5.62
N VAL A 69 6.43 -4.18 5.67
CA VAL A 69 5.51 -3.04 5.61
C VAL A 69 4.94 -2.80 7.00
N VAL A 70 5.19 -1.60 7.54
CA VAL A 70 4.58 -1.13 8.78
C VAL A 70 3.46 -0.17 8.39
N SER A 71 2.22 -0.58 8.64
CA SER A 71 1.06 0.22 8.27
C SER A 71 0.34 0.76 9.50
N PRO A 72 0.42 2.07 9.78
CA PRO A 72 -0.42 2.68 10.78
C PRO A 72 -1.88 2.64 10.32
N ASP A 73 -2.77 2.22 11.21
CA ASP A 73 -4.21 2.33 11.03
C ASP A 73 -4.66 3.74 11.41
N VAL A 74 -4.89 4.55 10.38
CA VAL A 74 -5.26 5.97 10.47
C VAL A 74 -6.67 6.24 9.91
N VAL A 75 -7.37 5.17 9.53
CA VAL A 75 -8.69 5.25 8.90
C VAL A 75 -9.75 4.88 9.93
N ASP A 76 -10.43 5.87 10.47
CA ASP A 76 -11.62 5.65 11.29
C ASP A 76 -12.75 5.02 10.46
N ALA A 77 -13.81 4.51 11.08
CA ALA A 77 -14.92 3.87 10.34
C ALA A 77 -16.23 4.67 10.42
N ASP A 78 -16.13 5.97 10.71
CA ASP A 78 -17.29 6.77 11.11
C ASP A 78 -18.12 7.24 9.92
N THR A 79 -17.47 7.55 8.80
CA THR A 79 -18.13 7.95 7.56
C THR A 79 -18.14 6.82 6.52
N PRO A 80 -19.11 6.81 5.58
CA PRO A 80 -19.09 5.87 4.45
C PRO A 80 -17.77 5.90 3.65
N GLY A 81 -17.22 7.09 3.41
CA GLY A 81 -15.94 7.24 2.70
C GLY A 81 -14.77 6.59 3.45
N GLN A 82 -14.70 6.76 4.77
CA GLN A 82 -13.65 6.12 5.55
C GLN A 82 -13.83 4.59 5.64
N ARG A 83 -15.07 4.07 5.67
CA ARG A 83 -15.31 2.63 5.57
C ARG A 83 -14.77 2.03 4.27
N VAL A 84 -14.96 2.73 3.15
CA VAL A 84 -14.38 2.34 1.85
C VAL A 84 -12.86 2.38 1.90
N ALA A 85 -12.27 3.46 2.43
CA ALA A 85 -10.82 3.58 2.60
C ALA A 85 -10.24 2.45 3.48
N ALA A 86 -10.93 2.03 4.54
CA ALA A 86 -10.50 0.94 5.40
C ALA A 86 -10.51 -0.42 4.65
N VAL A 87 -11.50 -0.65 3.78
CA VAL A 87 -11.53 -1.86 2.93
C VAL A 87 -10.42 -1.82 1.87
N ALA A 88 -10.18 -0.67 1.24
CA ALA A 88 -9.10 -0.50 0.28
C ALA A 88 -7.73 -0.73 0.93
N ARG A 89 -7.48 -0.14 2.10
CA ARG A 89 -6.28 -0.34 2.92
C ARG A 89 -6.04 -1.82 3.24
N ARG A 90 -7.05 -2.53 3.77
CA ARG A 90 -6.94 -3.97 4.06
C ARG A 90 -6.67 -4.81 2.81
N SER A 91 -7.24 -4.43 1.67
CA SER A 91 -6.98 -5.09 0.39
C SER A 91 -5.52 -4.93 -0.06
N ARG A 92 -4.94 -3.74 0.15
CA ARG A 92 -3.52 -3.47 -0.15
C ARG A 92 -2.57 -4.21 0.79
N LEU A 93 -2.88 -4.27 2.09
CA LEU A 93 -2.12 -5.12 3.04
C LEU A 93 -2.08 -6.58 2.57
N ARG A 94 -3.24 -7.14 2.23
CA ARG A 94 -3.32 -8.52 1.71
C ARG A 94 -2.57 -8.70 0.39
N ALA A 95 -2.52 -7.68 -0.47
CA ALA A 95 -1.77 -7.76 -1.71
C ALA A 95 -0.26 -7.83 -1.45
N LEU A 96 0.25 -7.01 -0.53
CA LEU A 96 1.66 -7.01 -0.11
C LEU A 96 2.04 -8.32 0.59
N ASP A 97 1.19 -8.82 1.48
CA ASP A 97 1.38 -10.10 2.16
C ASP A 97 1.48 -11.28 1.16
N ARG A 98 0.61 -11.31 0.14
CA ARG A 98 0.67 -12.31 -0.94
C ARG A 98 1.95 -12.23 -1.79
N MET A 99 2.61 -11.07 -1.84
CA MET A 99 3.92 -10.91 -2.49
C MET A 99 5.07 -11.35 -1.58
N GLY A 100 4.80 -11.87 -0.37
CA GLY A 100 5.82 -12.30 0.59
C GLY A 100 6.39 -11.15 1.43
N ALA A 101 5.78 -9.96 1.40
CA ALA A 101 6.15 -8.90 2.32
C ALA A 101 5.67 -9.22 3.74
N GLY A 102 6.52 -9.04 4.74
CA GLY A 102 6.07 -9.09 6.13
C GLY A 102 5.20 -7.88 6.45
N THR A 103 3.95 -8.07 6.87
CA THR A 103 3.02 -6.97 7.14
C THR A 103 2.76 -6.78 8.64
N ILE A 104 2.90 -5.53 9.11
CA ILE A 104 2.56 -5.12 10.46
C ILE A 104 1.42 -4.11 10.36
N ASP A 105 0.20 -4.53 10.68
CA ASP A 105 -0.95 -3.63 10.85
C ASP A 105 -0.95 -3.08 12.27
N TRP A 106 -0.73 -1.78 12.42
CA TRP A 106 -0.48 -1.12 13.69
C TRP A 106 -1.59 -0.11 14.02
N GLY A 107 -2.39 -0.42 15.05
CA GLY A 107 -3.31 0.56 15.66
C GLY A 107 -2.54 1.68 16.35
N THR A 108 -2.76 2.93 15.91
CA THR A 108 -2.05 4.13 16.37
C THR A 108 -2.36 4.53 17.82
N ASP A 109 -3.35 3.90 18.43
CA ASP A 109 -3.67 3.94 19.86
C ASP A 109 -2.63 3.22 20.73
N THR A 110 -1.83 2.34 20.13
CA THR A 110 -0.70 1.67 20.80
C THR A 110 0.64 2.25 20.37
N PRO A 111 1.67 2.29 21.23
CA PRO A 111 3.02 2.65 20.82
C PRO A 111 3.58 1.71 19.73
N ILE A 112 4.31 2.28 18.77
CA ILE A 112 4.88 1.52 17.64
C ILE A 112 5.86 0.42 18.09
N ASP A 113 6.64 0.65 19.14
CA ASP A 113 7.59 -0.34 19.67
C ASP A 113 6.88 -1.63 20.08
N SER A 114 5.68 -1.49 20.65
CA SER A 114 4.88 -2.61 21.12
C SER A 114 4.30 -3.38 19.93
N ALA A 115 3.87 -2.68 18.88
CA ALA A 115 3.38 -3.33 17.65
C ALA A 115 4.49 -4.09 16.92
N VAL A 116 5.67 -3.49 16.78
CA VAL A 116 6.84 -4.14 16.17
C VAL A 116 7.29 -5.33 17.00
N ARG A 117 7.37 -5.21 18.33
CA ARG A 117 7.81 -6.32 19.18
C ARG A 117 6.88 -7.53 19.12
N ARG A 118 5.57 -7.31 18.97
CA ARG A 118 4.58 -8.38 18.74
C ARG A 118 4.72 -9.03 17.36
N SER A 119 5.25 -8.30 16.38
CA SER A 119 5.36 -8.78 15.01
C SER A 119 6.64 -9.56 14.72
N LEU A 120 7.72 -9.28 15.46
CA LEU A 120 9.02 -9.94 15.29
C LEU A 120 8.96 -11.46 15.11
N PRO A 121 8.18 -12.24 15.90
CA PRO A 121 8.18 -13.69 15.76
C PRO A 121 7.74 -14.14 14.35
N HIS A 122 6.66 -13.57 13.81
CA HIS A 122 6.19 -13.94 12.47
C HIS A 122 7.11 -13.43 11.36
N LEU A 123 7.83 -12.33 11.57
CA LEU A 123 8.80 -11.81 10.59
C LEU A 123 10.08 -12.66 10.52
N LEU A 124 10.45 -13.31 11.63
CA LEU A 124 11.68 -14.11 11.72
C LEU A 124 11.48 -15.56 11.31
N TRP A 125 10.26 -16.09 11.40
CA TRP A 125 9.94 -17.48 11.06
C TRP A 125 9.45 -17.70 9.62
N ASN A 126 9.15 -16.62 8.88
CA ASN A 126 8.68 -16.70 7.49
C ASN A 126 9.82 -16.50 6.46
N ARG A 127 11.04 -16.94 6.81
CA ARG A 127 12.22 -16.96 5.92
C ARG A 127 12.62 -18.38 5.58
#